data_AF-A0A9X8YRZ1-F1
#
_entry.id   AF-A0A9X8YRZ1-F1
#
_cell.length_a   1.000
_cell.length_b   1.000
_cell.length_c   1.000
_cell.angle_alpha   90.00
_cell.angle_beta   90.00
_cell.angle_gamma   90.00
#
_symmetry.space_group_name_H-M   'P 1'
#
loop_
_entity.id
_entity.type
_entity.pdbx_description
1 polymer ?
#
loop_
_entity_poly.entity_id
_entity_poly.type
_entity_poly.pdbx_seq_one_letter_code
_entity_poly.pdbx_strand_id
1 'polypeptide(L)'
;VVLAAKAAEMPLVDFAFKTTLPISIAAIVCMAVAHFFWQRYLDKKSDEQHHIMDVSEIKTHAPGFYAILPFTPILGVLIFDGKWGPELHIITVLVGCILLAAVIEFVRSFSAKQVFSGLEVAYRGMADAFASVVMLLVAAGVFAQGLSTVGFISGLIGLAQSFGTGGLIMMLVLVVITMLAAMTTGSGNAPFYAFVELIPKLAAQMGVNPAYLVIPMLQASNLGRTLSPVSGVVVAVSGMAKISPFDVVKRTSVPVIVGLVVVIVATELLVP
;
A
#
# COMPACT_ATOMS: atom_id res chain seq x y z
N VAL A 1 -6.00 -0.39 -2.20
CA VAL A 1 -7.17 -0.84 -1.40
C VAL A 1 -8.44 -0.95 -2.25
N VAL A 2 -8.92 0.09 -2.94
CA VAL A 2 -10.16 -0.01 -3.77
C VAL A 2 -10.09 -1.13 -4.81
N LEU A 3 -9.00 -1.19 -5.58
CA LEU A 3 -8.81 -2.26 -6.56
C LEU A 3 -8.68 -3.64 -5.90
N ALA A 4 -8.03 -3.71 -4.74
CA ALA A 4 -7.90 -4.95 -3.97
C ALA A 4 -9.26 -5.45 -3.49
N ALA A 5 -10.12 -4.56 -2.99
CA ALA A 5 -11.48 -4.88 -2.57
C ALA A 5 -12.33 -5.37 -3.76
N LYS A 6 -12.17 -4.74 -4.93
CA LYS A 6 -12.82 -5.18 -6.16
C LYS A 6 -12.37 -6.58 -6.60
N ALA A 7 -11.06 -6.85 -6.56
CA ALA A 7 -10.51 -8.17 -6.86
C ALA A 7 -10.85 -9.21 -5.77
N ALA A 8 -11.09 -8.78 -4.54
CA ALA A 8 -11.57 -9.59 -3.44
C ALA A 8 -13.07 -9.90 -3.52
N GLU A 9 -13.81 -9.25 -4.42
CA GLU A 9 -15.29 -9.27 -4.48
C GLU A 9 -15.95 -8.86 -3.15
N MET A 10 -15.30 -7.95 -2.40
CA MET A 10 -15.76 -7.47 -1.09
C MET A 10 -16.11 -5.98 -1.12
N PRO A 11 -17.12 -5.53 -0.34
CA PRO A 11 -17.35 -4.10 -0.11
C PRO A 11 -16.10 -3.42 0.45
N LEU A 12 -15.80 -2.19 0.01
CA LEU A 12 -14.58 -1.49 0.39
C LEU A 12 -14.41 -1.36 1.91
N VAL A 13 -15.48 -0.98 2.61
CA VAL A 13 -15.43 -0.75 4.06
C VAL A 13 -15.18 -2.06 4.80
N ASP A 14 -15.79 -3.16 4.36
CA ASP A 14 -15.56 -4.47 4.94
C ASP A 14 -14.13 -4.96 4.67
N PHE A 15 -13.65 -4.84 3.44
CA PHE A 15 -12.28 -5.17 3.07
C PHE A 15 -11.24 -4.33 3.86
N ALA A 16 -11.48 -3.03 4.01
CA ALA A 16 -10.54 -2.12 4.65
C ALA A 16 -10.56 -2.27 6.17
N PHE A 17 -11.73 -2.20 6.81
CA PHE A 17 -11.86 -2.07 8.26
C PHE A 17 -12.09 -3.40 8.98
N LYS A 18 -12.79 -4.37 8.37
CA LYS A 18 -13.07 -5.67 9.03
C LYS A 18 -11.93 -6.66 8.86
N THR A 19 -11.25 -6.68 7.69
CA THR A 19 -10.18 -7.64 7.42
C THR A 19 -8.80 -7.01 7.39
N THR A 20 -8.54 -6.03 6.52
CA THR A 20 -7.18 -5.52 6.30
C THR A 20 -6.63 -4.74 7.51
N LEU A 21 -7.46 -3.94 8.17
CA LEU A 21 -7.03 -3.09 9.29
C LEU A 21 -6.60 -3.92 10.52
N PRO A 22 -7.36 -4.92 11.03
CA PRO A 22 -6.90 -5.76 12.12
C PRO A 22 -5.58 -6.48 11.82
N ILE A 23 -5.44 -7.03 10.61
CA ILE A 23 -4.19 -7.67 10.15
C ILE A 23 -3.03 -6.67 10.17
N SER A 24 -3.26 -5.46 9.68
CA SER A 24 -2.26 -4.40 9.64
C SER A 24 -1.86 -3.92 11.03
N ILE A 25 -2.80 -3.78 11.97
CA ILE A 25 -2.53 -3.41 13.36
C ILE A 25 -1.67 -4.48 14.04
N ALA A 26 -2.03 -5.75 13.90
CA ALA A 26 -1.24 -6.86 14.44
C ALA A 26 0.18 -6.84 13.88
N ALA A 27 0.33 -6.66 12.56
CA ALA A 27 1.63 -6.53 11.92
C ALA A 27 2.41 -5.33 12.47
N ILE A 28 1.80 -4.14 12.58
CA ILE A 28 2.46 -2.93 13.09
C ILE A 28 2.97 -3.12 14.52
N VAL A 29 2.18 -3.73 15.40
CA VAL A 29 2.60 -4.00 16.79
C VAL A 29 3.80 -4.94 16.82
N CYS A 30 3.75 -6.04 16.08
CA CYS A 30 4.89 -6.97 15.99
C CYS A 30 6.12 -6.34 15.34
N MET A 31 5.95 -5.52 14.30
CA MET A 31 7.02 -4.76 13.67
C MET A 31 7.66 -3.78 14.65
N ALA A 32 6.88 -3.09 15.48
CA ALA A 32 7.38 -2.16 16.48
C ALA A 32 8.24 -2.87 17.55
N VAL A 33 7.80 -4.05 18.00
CA VAL A 33 8.58 -4.89 18.93
C VAL A 33 9.87 -5.35 18.27
N ALA A 34 9.81 -5.87 17.04
CA ALA A 34 10.99 -6.30 16.30
C ALA A 34 11.98 -5.14 16.06
N HIS A 35 11.47 -3.96 15.72
CA HIS A 35 12.23 -2.74 15.55
C HIS A 35 12.97 -2.34 16.83
N PHE A 36 12.32 -2.42 18.00
CA PHE A 36 12.96 -2.10 19.27
C PHE A 36 14.20 -2.97 19.55
N PHE A 37 14.11 -4.29 19.31
CA PHE A 37 15.23 -5.21 19.52
C PHE A 37 16.30 -5.11 18.43
N TRP A 38 15.88 -4.98 17.17
CA TRP A 38 16.79 -4.95 16.02
C TRP A 38 17.65 -3.70 16.00
N GLN A 39 17.06 -2.54 16.29
CA GLN A 39 17.78 -1.27 16.35
C GLN A 39 18.84 -1.33 17.45
N ARG A 40 18.50 -1.79 18.67
CA ARG A 40 19.47 -1.97 19.76
C ARG A 40 20.61 -2.94 19.41
N TYR A 41 20.32 -3.98 18.64
CA TYR A 41 21.36 -4.91 18.19
C TYR A 41 22.31 -4.25 17.17
N LEU A 42 21.76 -3.51 16.20
CA LEU A 42 22.56 -2.78 15.22
C LEU A 42 23.35 -1.64 15.86
N ASP A 43 22.77 -0.90 16.80
CA ASP A 43 23.44 0.21 17.49
C ASP A 43 24.56 -0.28 18.42
N LYS A 44 24.47 -1.51 18.96
CA LYS A 44 25.60 -2.14 19.67
C LYS A 44 26.73 -2.58 18.73
N LYS A 45 26.41 -2.84 17.47
CA LYS A 45 27.35 -3.35 16.46
C LYS A 45 28.01 -2.22 15.65
N SER A 46 27.30 -1.11 15.51
CA SER A 46 27.78 0.11 14.87
C SER A 46 28.28 1.06 15.94
N ASP A 47 29.60 1.26 16.02
CA ASP A 47 30.26 2.23 16.90
C ASP A 47 30.07 3.67 16.36
N GLU A 48 28.83 4.05 16.04
CA GLU A 48 28.49 5.32 15.39
C GLU A 48 27.90 6.32 16.40
N GLN A 49 28.47 7.53 16.41
CA GLN A 49 27.94 8.63 17.20
C GLN A 49 26.59 9.08 16.63
N HIS A 50 25.55 9.09 17.47
CA HIS A 50 24.26 9.66 17.12
C HIS A 50 24.38 11.17 16.90
N HIS A 51 24.46 11.60 15.65
CA HIS A 51 24.37 13.01 15.30
C HIS A 51 22.89 13.40 15.22
N ILE A 52 22.44 14.24 16.16
CA ILE A 52 21.13 14.87 16.05
C ILE A 52 21.20 15.80 14.85
N MET A 53 20.42 15.48 13.82
CA MET A 53 20.27 16.38 12.69
C MET A 53 19.48 17.62 13.11
N ASP A 54 19.99 18.79 12.73
CA ASP A 54 19.29 20.05 12.91
C ASP A 54 18.14 20.12 11.89
N VAL A 55 16.90 19.92 12.35
CA VAL A 55 15.68 19.87 11.52
C VAL A 55 15.19 21.29 11.14
N SER A 56 15.95 22.33 11.51
CA SER A 56 15.62 23.74 11.31
C SER A 56 15.48 24.19 9.84
N GLU A 57 15.84 23.35 8.87
CA GLU A 57 15.66 23.61 7.44
C GLU A 57 14.23 23.35 6.92
N ILE A 58 13.33 22.71 7.68
CA ILE A 58 11.94 22.46 7.26
C ILE A 58 11.06 23.67 7.59
N LYS A 59 11.15 24.74 6.80
CA LYS A 59 10.23 25.88 6.90
C LYS A 59 8.91 25.53 6.22
N THR A 60 7.86 25.30 7.01
CA THR A 60 6.49 25.14 6.50
C THR A 60 5.76 26.48 6.58
N HIS A 61 5.31 26.99 5.43
CA HIS A 61 4.53 28.23 5.34
C HIS A 61 3.01 28.00 5.42
N ALA A 62 2.55 26.76 5.61
CA ALA A 62 1.14 26.39 5.61
C ALA A 62 0.55 26.40 7.04
N PRO A 63 -0.72 26.81 7.22
CA PRO A 63 -1.39 26.78 8.52
C PRO A 63 -1.48 25.35 9.06
N GLY A 64 -1.23 25.13 10.35
CA GLY A 64 -1.22 23.79 10.95
C GLY A 64 -2.52 23.00 10.78
N PHE A 65 -3.66 23.68 10.66
CA PHE A 65 -4.97 23.04 10.36
C PHE A 65 -4.99 22.29 9.02
N TYR A 66 -4.17 22.65 8.03
CA TYR A 66 -4.13 21.98 6.72
C TYR A 66 -3.68 20.52 6.82
N ALA A 67 -3.02 20.15 7.91
CA ALA A 67 -2.64 18.76 8.18
C ALA A 67 -3.85 17.81 8.28
N ILE A 68 -5.05 18.32 8.55
CA ILE A 68 -6.27 17.52 8.65
C ILE A 68 -6.87 17.23 7.26
N LEU A 69 -6.64 18.09 6.27
CA LEU A 69 -7.26 17.98 4.95
C LEU A 69 -7.00 16.65 4.24
N PRO A 70 -5.79 16.07 4.25
CA PRO A 70 -5.53 14.75 3.65
C PRO A 70 -6.33 13.60 4.28
N PHE A 71 -6.81 13.74 5.52
CA PHE A 71 -7.61 12.73 6.22
C PHE A 71 -9.11 12.89 5.96
N THR A 72 -9.55 14.04 5.43
CA THR A 72 -10.97 14.30 5.15
C THR A 72 -11.63 13.24 4.25
N PRO A 73 -10.97 12.64 3.23
CA PRO A 73 -11.59 11.59 2.44
C PRO A 73 -11.92 10.33 3.26
N ILE A 74 -11.05 9.94 4.20
CA ILE A 74 -11.26 8.77 5.05
C ILE A 74 -12.44 9.01 5.99
N LEU A 75 -12.48 10.19 6.61
CA LEU A 75 -13.60 10.60 7.48
C LEU A 75 -14.91 10.68 6.68
N GLY A 76 -14.88 11.23 5.47
CA GLY A 76 -16.04 11.31 4.59
C GLY A 76 -16.58 9.92 4.24
N VAL A 77 -15.72 8.98 3.86
CA VAL A 77 -16.13 7.60 3.56
C VAL A 77 -16.77 6.93 4.79
N LEU A 78 -16.26 7.16 5.99
CA LEU A 78 -16.82 6.57 7.22
C LEU A 78 -18.18 7.17 7.63
N ILE A 79 -18.38 8.49 7.40
CA ILE A 79 -19.63 9.17 7.76
C ILE A 79 -20.74 8.85 6.75
N PHE A 80 -20.41 8.79 5.46
CA PHE A 80 -21.35 8.56 4.35
C PHE A 80 -21.46 7.08 3.94
N ASP A 81 -21.17 6.15 4.85
CA ASP A 81 -21.30 4.69 4.67
C ASP A 81 -22.72 4.18 5.01
N GLY A 82 -23.74 5.05 5.04
CA GLY A 82 -25.12 4.65 5.35
C GLY A 82 -25.46 4.54 6.85
N LYS A 83 -24.46 4.51 7.75
CA LYS A 83 -24.70 4.41 9.21
C LYS A 83 -25.06 5.74 9.89
N TRP A 84 -24.39 6.82 9.50
CA TRP A 84 -24.54 8.15 10.10
C TRP A 84 -25.08 9.20 9.11
N GLY A 85 -24.94 8.94 7.80
CA GLY A 85 -25.46 9.76 6.71
C GLY A 85 -25.91 8.90 5.52
N PRO A 86 -26.43 9.52 4.44
CA PRO A 86 -26.81 8.78 3.23
C PRO A 86 -25.58 8.10 2.61
N GLU A 87 -25.79 6.92 2.03
CA GLU A 87 -24.73 6.19 1.32
C GLU A 87 -24.30 6.98 0.07
N LEU A 88 -23.09 7.53 0.11
CA LEU A 88 -22.52 8.25 -1.02
C LEU A 88 -21.44 7.43 -1.70
N HIS A 89 -21.45 7.45 -3.03
CA HIS A 89 -20.35 6.88 -3.80
C HIS A 89 -19.04 7.59 -3.45
N ILE A 90 -17.94 6.83 -3.38
CA ILE A 90 -16.61 7.33 -2.98
C ILE A 90 -16.17 8.54 -3.80
N ILE A 91 -16.48 8.54 -5.11
CA ILE A 91 -16.18 9.66 -6.01
C ILE A 91 -16.86 10.94 -5.55
N THR A 92 -18.13 10.88 -5.14
CA THR A 92 -18.89 12.03 -4.64
C THR A 92 -18.25 12.61 -3.38
N VAL A 93 -17.82 11.73 -2.46
CA VAL A 93 -17.10 12.14 -1.24
C VAL A 93 -15.78 12.82 -1.60
N LEU A 94 -15.00 12.26 -2.52
CA LEU A 94 -13.72 12.83 -2.98
C LEU A 94 -13.90 14.19 -3.63
N VAL A 95 -14.88 14.35 -4.53
CA VAL A 95 -15.21 15.64 -5.15
C VAL A 95 -15.65 16.64 -4.09
N GLY A 96 -16.45 16.22 -3.10
CA GLY A 96 -16.82 17.03 -1.94
C GLY A 96 -15.60 17.51 -1.13
N CYS A 97 -14.62 16.65 -0.88
CA CYS A 97 -13.37 17.02 -0.21
C CYS A 97 -12.55 18.03 -1.01
N ILE A 98 -12.47 17.88 -2.34
CA ILE A 98 -11.78 18.83 -3.23
C ILE A 98 -12.47 20.20 -3.20
N LEU A 99 -13.81 20.22 -3.25
CA LEU A 99 -14.60 21.45 -3.15
C LEU A 99 -14.42 22.11 -1.79
N LEU A 100 -14.46 21.35 -0.70
CA LEU A 100 -14.22 21.85 0.65
C LEU A 100 -12.83 22.47 0.77
N ALA A 101 -11.79 21.79 0.27
CA ALA A 101 -10.43 22.31 0.25
C ALA A 101 -10.31 23.61 -0.59
N ALA A 102 -10.99 23.66 -1.73
CA ALA A 102 -11.03 24.85 -2.58
C ALA A 102 -11.72 26.04 -1.88
N VAL A 103 -12.82 25.81 -1.17
CA VAL A 103 -13.52 26.83 -0.39
C VAL A 103 -12.65 27.34 0.76
N ILE A 104 -11.98 26.44 1.48
CA ILE A 104 -11.05 26.80 2.56
C ILE A 104 -9.91 27.68 2.02
N GLU A 105 -9.31 27.29 0.89
CA GLU A 105 -8.24 28.08 0.26
C GLU A 105 -8.74 29.42 -0.27
N PHE A 106 -9.98 29.49 -0.77
CA PHE A 106 -10.62 30.72 -1.20
C PHE A 106 -10.83 31.69 -0.03
N VAL A 107 -11.39 31.21 1.09
CA VAL A 107 -11.62 32.00 2.30
C VAL A 107 -10.30 32.52 2.89
N ARG A 108 -9.20 31.75 2.77
CA ARG A 108 -7.88 32.16 3.26
C ARG A 108 -7.18 33.17 2.34
N SER A 109 -7.12 32.88 1.05
CA SER A 109 -6.33 33.67 0.10
C SER A 109 -7.09 34.87 -0.48
N PHE A 110 -8.44 34.85 -0.41
CA PHE A 110 -9.34 35.78 -1.11
C PHE A 110 -8.99 35.97 -2.61
N SER A 111 -8.26 35.01 -3.18
CA SER A 111 -7.72 35.08 -4.53
C SER A 111 -8.15 33.86 -5.33
N ALA A 112 -9.11 34.06 -6.23
CA ALA A 112 -9.56 33.01 -7.13
C ALA A 112 -8.40 32.41 -7.94
N LYS A 113 -7.43 33.23 -8.35
CA LYS A 113 -6.26 32.80 -9.12
C LYS A 113 -5.41 31.78 -8.35
N GLN A 114 -5.25 31.96 -7.04
CA GLN A 114 -4.47 31.05 -6.20
C GLN A 114 -5.20 29.71 -6.00
N VAL A 115 -6.52 29.76 -5.81
CA VAL A 115 -7.37 28.55 -5.71
C VAL A 115 -7.34 27.75 -7.01
N PHE A 116 -7.52 28.40 -8.16
CA PHE A 116 -7.48 27.72 -9.46
C PHE A 116 -6.10 27.12 -9.77
N SER A 117 -5.01 27.81 -9.40
CA SER A 117 -3.66 27.26 -9.54
C SER A 117 -3.45 26.01 -8.68
N GLY A 118 -3.92 26.02 -7.42
CA GLY A 118 -3.89 24.84 -6.55
C GLY A 118 -4.75 23.68 -7.08
N LEU A 119 -5.93 23.99 -7.61
CA LEU A 119 -6.78 22.99 -8.26
C LEU A 119 -6.12 22.41 -9.51
N GLU A 120 -5.44 23.22 -10.35
CA GLU A 120 -4.71 22.71 -11.51
C GLU A 120 -3.65 21.68 -11.10
N VAL A 121 -2.91 21.94 -10.03
CA VAL A 121 -1.93 21.00 -9.47
C VAL A 121 -2.62 19.71 -9.00
N ALA A 122 -3.75 19.83 -8.31
CA ALA A 122 -4.54 18.66 -7.89
C ALA A 122 -5.03 17.85 -9.10
N TYR A 123 -5.55 18.49 -10.14
CA TYR A 123 -6.01 17.83 -11.37
C TYR A 123 -4.88 17.18 -12.15
N ARG A 124 -3.71 17.83 -12.26
CA ARG A 124 -2.51 17.21 -12.85
C ARG A 124 -2.08 15.97 -12.08
N GLY A 125 -2.04 16.04 -10.75
CA GLY A 125 -1.71 14.88 -9.91
C GLY A 125 -2.71 13.73 -10.09
N MET A 126 -4.00 14.03 -10.22
CA MET A 126 -5.02 13.03 -10.56
C MET A 126 -4.80 12.44 -11.96
N ALA A 127 -4.46 13.26 -12.96
CA ALA A 127 -4.19 12.82 -14.31
C ALA A 127 -2.96 11.90 -14.39
N ASP A 128 -1.87 12.24 -13.71
CA ASP A 128 -0.64 11.44 -13.66
C ASP A 128 -0.91 10.09 -12.97
N ALA A 129 -1.65 10.10 -11.86
CA ALA A 129 -2.05 8.88 -11.17
C ALA A 129 -2.96 8.01 -12.05
N PHE A 130 -3.93 8.61 -12.74
CA PHE A 130 -4.82 7.91 -13.67
C PHE A 130 -4.04 7.27 -14.82
N ALA A 131 -3.17 8.02 -15.50
CA ALA A 131 -2.36 7.50 -16.59
C ALA A 131 -1.46 6.34 -16.12
N SER A 132 -0.79 6.49 -14.97
CA SER A 132 0.07 5.43 -14.42
C SER A 132 -0.71 4.16 -14.08
N VAL A 133 -1.84 4.28 -13.38
CA VAL A 133 -2.65 3.13 -12.95
C VAL A 133 -3.27 2.43 -14.16
N VAL A 134 -3.89 3.18 -15.08
CA VAL A 134 -4.55 2.59 -16.26
C VAL A 134 -3.54 1.87 -17.15
N MET A 135 -2.39 2.47 -17.42
CA MET A 135 -1.36 1.83 -18.25
C MET A 135 -0.85 0.53 -17.62
N LEU A 136 -0.63 0.52 -16.29
CA LEU A 136 -0.22 -0.68 -15.58
C LEU A 136 -1.29 -1.76 -15.59
N LEU A 137 -2.57 -1.40 -15.42
CA LEU A 137 -3.66 -2.39 -15.44
C LEU A 137 -3.91 -2.97 -16.83
N VAL A 138 -3.82 -2.16 -17.89
CA VAL A 138 -3.89 -2.66 -19.26
C VAL A 138 -2.73 -3.62 -19.55
N ALA A 139 -1.51 -3.24 -19.18
CA ALA A 139 -0.35 -4.12 -19.32
C ALA A 139 -0.48 -5.40 -18.48
N ALA A 140 -0.98 -5.29 -17.25
CA ALA A 140 -1.25 -6.42 -16.36
C ALA A 140 -2.31 -7.36 -16.93
N GLY A 141 -3.38 -6.83 -17.54
CA GLY A 141 -4.42 -7.63 -18.19
C GLY A 141 -3.87 -8.42 -19.38
N VAL A 142 -3.05 -7.79 -20.24
CA VAL A 142 -2.37 -8.47 -21.35
C VAL A 142 -1.38 -9.52 -20.83
N PHE A 143 -0.61 -9.18 -19.80
CA PHE A 143 0.32 -10.10 -19.13
C PHE A 143 -0.41 -11.30 -18.52
N ALA A 144 -1.50 -11.07 -17.79
CA ALA A 144 -2.32 -12.10 -17.19
C ALA A 144 -2.92 -13.04 -18.24
N GLN A 145 -3.38 -12.47 -19.37
CA GLN A 145 -3.87 -13.26 -20.49
C GLN A 145 -2.76 -14.10 -21.14
N GLY A 146 -1.56 -13.54 -21.32
CA GLY A 146 -0.39 -14.27 -21.81
C GLY A 146 0.07 -15.40 -20.88
N LEU A 147 0.07 -15.17 -19.57
CA LEU A 147 0.36 -16.24 -18.60
C LEU A 147 -0.70 -17.35 -18.62
N SER A 148 -1.97 -16.97 -18.77
CA SER A 148 -3.06 -17.93 -18.87
C SER A 148 -2.94 -18.81 -20.12
N THR A 149 -2.51 -18.26 -21.27
CA THR A 149 -2.37 -19.03 -22.52
C THR A 149 -1.15 -19.95 -22.51
N VAL A 150 -0.05 -19.57 -21.84
CA VAL A 150 1.15 -20.39 -21.68
C VAL A 150 0.96 -21.50 -20.63
N GLY A 151 -0.16 -21.52 -19.91
CA GLY A 151 -0.45 -22.53 -18.88
C GLY A 151 0.27 -22.27 -17.56
N PHE A 152 0.78 -21.05 -17.33
CA PHE A 152 1.44 -20.67 -16.08
C PHE A 152 0.52 -20.82 -14.88
N ILE A 153 -0.75 -20.41 -15.01
CA ILE A 153 -1.77 -20.56 -13.96
C ILE A 153 -1.94 -22.03 -13.59
N SER A 154 -2.08 -22.91 -14.57
CA SER A 154 -2.18 -24.36 -14.37
C SER A 154 -0.92 -24.92 -13.69
N GLY A 155 0.25 -24.42 -14.05
CA GLY A 155 1.53 -24.78 -13.40
C GLY A 155 1.58 -24.36 -11.92
N LEU A 156 1.17 -23.13 -11.60
CA LEU A 156 1.08 -22.66 -10.21
C LEU A 156 0.08 -23.49 -9.39
N ILE A 157 -1.06 -23.84 -9.98
CA ILE A 157 -2.05 -24.70 -9.31
C ILE A 157 -1.50 -26.11 -9.11
N GLY A 158 -0.79 -26.69 -10.08
CA GLY A 158 -0.14 -27.99 -9.93
C GLY A 158 0.90 -28.00 -8.81
N LEU A 159 1.69 -26.92 -8.69
CA LEU A 159 2.61 -26.72 -7.57
C LEU A 159 1.87 -26.53 -6.24
N ALA A 160 0.72 -25.88 -6.24
CA ALA A 160 -0.08 -25.69 -5.03
C ALA A 160 -0.76 -27.00 -4.57
N GLN A 161 -1.27 -27.80 -5.50
CA GLN A 161 -1.96 -29.04 -5.16
C GLN A 161 -0.99 -30.15 -4.71
N SER A 162 0.26 -30.13 -5.16
CA SER A 162 1.24 -31.17 -4.82
C SER A 162 1.72 -31.16 -3.35
N PHE A 163 1.61 -30.03 -2.62
CA PHE A 163 1.91 -30.00 -1.17
C PHE A 163 0.67 -29.92 -0.26
N GLY A 164 -0.51 -30.33 -0.74
CA GLY A 164 -1.68 -30.60 0.09
C GLY A 164 -2.53 -29.39 0.53
N THR A 165 -1.91 -28.24 0.85
CA THR A 165 -2.63 -26.99 1.14
C THR A 165 -2.53 -26.02 -0.03
N GLY A 166 -3.33 -26.24 -1.07
CA GLY A 166 -3.30 -25.43 -2.30
C GLY A 166 -3.36 -23.93 -2.03
N GLY A 167 -4.32 -23.50 -1.20
CA GLY A 167 -4.49 -22.09 -0.83
C GLY A 167 -3.25 -21.43 -0.27
N LEU A 168 -2.70 -21.98 0.83
CA LEU A 168 -1.52 -21.46 1.52
C LEU A 168 -0.31 -21.34 0.57
N ILE A 169 -0.07 -22.34 -0.27
CA ILE A 169 1.08 -22.31 -1.18
C ILE A 169 0.92 -21.23 -2.24
N MET A 170 -0.28 -21.09 -2.81
CA MET A 170 -0.53 -20.02 -3.77
C MET A 170 -0.35 -18.64 -3.13
N MET A 171 -0.89 -18.45 -1.92
CA MET A 171 -0.66 -17.23 -1.17
C MET A 171 0.83 -16.96 -0.99
N LEU A 172 1.61 -17.94 -0.53
CA LEU A 172 3.05 -17.79 -0.32
C LEU A 172 3.78 -17.46 -1.63
N VAL A 173 3.46 -18.13 -2.73
CA VAL A 173 4.04 -17.86 -4.04
C VAL A 173 3.74 -16.41 -4.46
N LEU A 174 2.47 -15.98 -4.40
CA LEU A 174 2.07 -14.62 -4.75
C LEU A 174 2.74 -13.57 -3.86
N VAL A 175 2.85 -13.83 -2.55
CA VAL A 175 3.56 -12.97 -1.61
C VAL A 175 5.03 -12.83 -1.98
N VAL A 176 5.73 -13.94 -2.22
CA VAL A 176 7.17 -13.93 -2.53
C VAL A 176 7.44 -13.22 -3.86
N ILE A 177 6.72 -13.57 -4.93
CA ILE A 177 6.95 -12.93 -6.24
C ILE A 177 6.63 -11.42 -6.18
N THR A 178 5.58 -11.03 -5.46
CA THR A 178 5.16 -9.63 -5.34
C THR A 178 6.14 -8.83 -4.48
N MET A 179 6.64 -9.42 -3.40
CA MET A 179 7.66 -8.81 -2.54
C MET A 179 8.95 -8.58 -3.32
N LEU A 180 9.45 -9.60 -4.04
CA LEU A 180 10.66 -9.48 -4.85
C LEU A 180 10.51 -8.43 -5.95
N ALA A 181 9.37 -8.41 -6.63
CA ALA A 181 9.06 -7.38 -7.62
C ALA A 181 8.96 -5.97 -7.00
N ALA A 182 8.43 -5.83 -5.78
CA ALA A 182 8.40 -4.55 -5.07
C ALA A 182 9.80 -4.08 -4.65
N MET A 183 10.64 -5.02 -4.22
CA MET A 183 12.03 -4.75 -3.85
C MET A 183 12.85 -4.28 -5.06
N THR A 184 12.66 -4.88 -6.23
CA THR A 184 13.39 -4.51 -7.46
C THR A 184 12.87 -3.21 -8.08
N THR A 185 11.55 -3.00 -8.09
CA THR A 185 10.93 -1.81 -8.72
C THR A 185 10.92 -0.59 -7.80
N GLY A 186 11.07 -0.76 -6.49
CA GLY A 186 10.93 0.32 -5.51
C GLY A 186 9.50 0.88 -5.40
N SER A 187 8.52 0.18 -5.98
CA SER A 187 7.11 0.57 -6.03
C SER A 187 6.23 -0.46 -5.32
N GLY A 188 5.37 0.01 -4.42
CA GLY A 188 4.35 -0.84 -3.76
C GLY A 188 3.07 -1.00 -4.58
N ASN A 189 2.90 -0.20 -5.64
CA ASN A 189 1.70 -0.25 -6.49
C ASN A 189 1.94 -1.06 -7.77
N ALA A 190 3.13 -0.95 -8.38
CA ALA A 190 3.39 -1.59 -9.67
C ALA A 190 3.29 -3.13 -9.63
N PRO A 191 3.93 -3.83 -8.67
CA PRO A 191 3.81 -5.29 -8.57
C PRO A 191 2.39 -5.72 -8.23
N PHE A 192 1.73 -5.00 -7.32
CA PHE A 192 0.34 -5.29 -6.96
C PHE A 192 -0.57 -5.20 -8.19
N TYR A 193 -0.47 -4.12 -8.99
CA TYR A 193 -1.27 -3.96 -10.20
C TYR A 193 -0.95 -5.00 -11.28
N ALA A 194 0.29 -5.46 -11.38
CA ALA A 194 0.70 -6.49 -12.33
C ALA A 194 0.03 -7.86 -12.07
N PHE A 195 -0.17 -8.22 -10.79
CA PHE A 195 -0.66 -9.56 -10.41
C PHE A 195 -2.12 -9.58 -9.94
N VAL A 196 -2.71 -8.43 -9.57
CA VAL A 196 -4.09 -8.39 -9.04
C VAL A 196 -5.15 -8.89 -10.02
N GLU A 197 -4.95 -8.69 -11.33
CA GLU A 197 -5.85 -9.20 -12.38
C GLU A 197 -5.89 -10.74 -12.45
N LEU A 198 -4.88 -11.43 -11.91
CA LEU A 198 -4.85 -12.90 -11.84
C LEU A 198 -5.66 -13.45 -10.66
N ILE A 199 -5.91 -12.64 -9.63
CA ILE A 199 -6.49 -13.11 -8.37
C ILE A 199 -7.85 -13.78 -8.57
N PRO A 200 -8.84 -13.18 -9.28
CA PRO A 200 -10.15 -13.81 -9.43
C PRO A 200 -10.08 -15.18 -10.12
N LYS A 201 -9.22 -15.31 -11.15
CA LYS A 201 -9.03 -16.56 -11.89
C LYS A 201 -8.37 -17.63 -11.00
N LEU A 202 -7.32 -17.26 -10.25
CA LEU A 202 -6.63 -18.17 -9.33
C LEU A 202 -7.56 -18.63 -8.21
N ALA A 203 -8.28 -17.71 -7.58
CA ALA A 203 -9.21 -17.98 -6.50
C ALA A 203 -10.34 -18.94 -6.95
N ALA A 204 -10.97 -18.65 -8.10
CA ALA A 204 -12.04 -19.48 -8.64
C ALA A 204 -11.59 -20.91 -8.97
N GLN A 205 -10.40 -21.09 -9.56
CA GLN A 205 -9.89 -22.42 -9.91
C GLN A 205 -9.44 -23.22 -8.69
N MET A 206 -9.08 -22.54 -7.61
CA MET A 206 -8.65 -23.17 -6.36
C MET A 206 -9.79 -23.35 -5.34
N GLY A 207 -10.95 -22.73 -5.58
CA GLY A 207 -12.06 -22.74 -4.64
C GLY A 207 -11.76 -22.00 -3.33
N VAL A 208 -10.85 -21.01 -3.36
CA VAL A 208 -10.48 -20.20 -2.18
C VAL A 208 -11.08 -18.80 -2.28
N ASN A 209 -11.23 -18.14 -1.13
CA ASN A 209 -11.66 -16.76 -1.08
C ASN A 209 -10.63 -15.84 -1.79
N PRO A 210 -11.02 -14.99 -2.76
CA PRO A 210 -10.10 -14.04 -3.40
C PRO A 210 -9.40 -13.10 -2.40
N ALA A 211 -10.07 -12.77 -1.29
CA ALA A 211 -9.51 -11.96 -0.21
C ALA A 211 -8.25 -12.61 0.42
N TYR A 212 -8.24 -13.94 0.52
CA TYR A 212 -7.16 -14.72 1.11
C TYR A 212 -5.86 -14.60 0.30
N LEU A 213 -5.96 -14.38 -1.01
CA LEU A 213 -4.80 -14.17 -1.88
C LEU A 213 -4.39 -12.69 -1.98
N VAL A 214 -5.36 -11.78 -2.11
CA VAL A 214 -5.07 -10.36 -2.41
C VAL A 214 -4.59 -9.55 -1.21
N ILE A 215 -5.08 -9.83 0.00
CA ILE A 215 -4.67 -9.11 1.23
C ILE A 215 -3.17 -9.27 1.48
N PRO A 216 -2.63 -10.49 1.62
CA PRO A 216 -1.22 -10.68 1.89
C PRO A 216 -0.35 -10.21 0.71
N MET A 217 -0.83 -10.35 -0.53
CA MET A 217 -0.15 -9.80 -1.71
C MET A 217 -0.04 -8.27 -1.67
N LEU A 218 -1.13 -7.57 -1.32
CA LEU A 218 -1.15 -6.11 -1.17
C LEU A 218 -0.15 -5.65 -0.11
N GLN A 219 -0.13 -6.33 1.04
CA GLN A 219 0.79 -6.03 2.12
C GLN A 219 2.24 -6.34 1.73
N ALA A 220 2.50 -7.49 1.09
CA ALA A 220 3.81 -7.85 0.59
C ALA A 220 4.39 -6.82 -0.38
N SER A 221 3.55 -6.25 -1.25
CA SER A 221 3.98 -5.18 -2.17
C SER A 221 4.36 -3.90 -1.42
N ASN A 222 3.54 -3.48 -0.45
CA ASN A 222 3.82 -2.27 0.34
C ASN A 222 5.04 -2.45 1.26
N LEU A 223 5.18 -3.62 1.89
CA LEU A 223 6.32 -3.97 2.72
C LEU A 223 7.59 -4.11 1.88
N GLY A 224 7.54 -4.79 0.74
CA GLY A 224 8.69 -4.95 -0.16
C GLY A 224 9.24 -3.61 -0.67
N ARG A 225 8.39 -2.61 -0.89
CA ARG A 225 8.81 -1.24 -1.22
C ARG A 225 9.77 -0.66 -0.18
N THR A 226 9.55 -0.93 1.10
CA THR A 226 10.38 -0.40 2.20
C THR A 226 11.76 -1.08 2.31
N LEU A 227 11.93 -2.21 1.62
CA LEU A 227 13.20 -2.94 1.51
C LEU A 227 13.95 -2.64 0.22
N SER A 228 13.43 -1.74 -0.60
CA SER A 228 14.05 -1.37 -1.86
C SER A 228 14.97 -0.16 -1.69
N PRO A 229 16.28 -0.28 -1.99
CA PRO A 229 17.21 0.86 -1.94
C PRO A 229 16.94 1.89 -3.03
N VAL A 230 16.15 1.54 -4.05
CA VAL A 230 15.75 2.43 -5.15
C VAL A 230 14.36 3.05 -4.92
N SER A 231 13.67 2.73 -3.82
CA SER A 231 12.39 3.37 -3.52
C SER A 231 12.61 4.83 -3.17
N GLY A 232 11.84 5.74 -3.81
CA GLY A 232 11.96 7.18 -3.57
C GLY A 232 11.81 7.59 -2.10
N VAL A 233 11.06 6.83 -1.28
CA VAL A 233 10.92 7.11 0.16
C VAL A 233 12.21 6.79 0.91
N VAL A 234 12.85 5.66 0.58
CA VAL A 234 14.13 5.26 1.18
C VAL A 234 15.23 6.23 0.75
N VAL A 235 15.27 6.60 -0.54
CA VAL A 235 16.23 7.56 -1.09
C VAL A 235 16.06 8.95 -0.46
N ALA A 236 14.83 9.41 -0.25
CA ALA A 236 14.56 10.69 0.40
C ALA A 236 15.00 10.68 1.87
N VAL A 237 14.63 9.65 2.63
CA VAL A 237 15.00 9.53 4.05
C VAL A 237 16.51 9.36 4.22
N SER A 238 17.17 8.56 3.38
CA SER A 238 18.62 8.41 3.41
C SER A 238 19.34 9.71 3.01
N GLY A 239 18.80 10.44 2.03
CA GLY A 239 19.31 11.74 1.60
C GLY A 239 19.21 12.80 2.70
N MET A 240 18.09 12.84 3.42
CA MET A 240 17.96 13.66 4.62
C MET A 240 18.99 13.23 5.68
N ALA A 241 19.02 11.95 6.02
CA ALA A 241 19.91 11.40 7.03
C ALA A 241 21.40 11.40 6.66
N LYS A 242 21.77 11.78 5.42
CA LYS A 242 23.13 11.74 4.88
C LYS A 242 23.81 10.38 5.04
N ILE A 243 23.05 9.30 4.93
CA ILE A 243 23.52 7.90 5.00
C ILE A 243 23.21 7.16 3.69
N SER A 244 23.80 5.98 3.52
CA SER A 244 23.50 5.14 2.36
C SER A 244 22.06 4.61 2.43
N PRO A 245 21.31 4.56 1.31
CA PRO A 245 20.01 3.86 1.24
C PRO A 245 20.08 2.42 1.74
N PHE A 246 21.21 1.74 1.54
CA PHE A 246 21.43 0.37 2.02
C PHE A 246 21.45 0.26 3.54
N ASP A 247 21.90 1.30 4.25
CA ASP A 247 21.91 1.31 5.72
C ASP A 247 20.50 1.46 6.27
N VAL A 248 19.67 2.26 5.61
CA VAL A 248 18.22 2.36 5.92
C VAL A 248 17.55 1.01 5.70
N VAL A 249 17.76 0.37 4.55
CA VAL A 249 17.19 -0.95 4.24
C VAL A 249 17.64 -2.01 5.25
N LYS A 250 18.91 -2.00 5.66
CA LYS A 250 19.42 -2.93 6.68
C LYS A 250 18.70 -2.75 8.01
N ARG A 251 18.44 -1.51 8.43
CA ARG A 251 17.69 -1.19 9.65
C ARG A 251 16.20 -1.55 9.55
N THR A 252 15.59 -1.53 8.36
CA THR A 252 14.18 -1.89 8.17
C THR A 252 13.93 -3.36 7.84
N SER A 253 14.95 -4.09 7.38
CA SER A 253 14.87 -5.51 6.95
C SER A 253 14.14 -6.44 7.91
N VAL A 254 14.61 -6.56 9.15
CA VAL A 254 14.06 -7.50 10.13
C VAL A 254 12.64 -7.14 10.55
N PRO A 255 12.33 -5.87 10.92
CA PRO A 255 10.95 -5.47 11.19
C PRO A 255 10.00 -5.83 10.04
N VAL A 256 10.38 -5.55 8.80
CA VAL A 256 9.52 -5.80 7.63
C VAL A 256 9.29 -7.29 7.40
N ILE A 257 10.31 -8.14 7.56
CA ILE A 257 10.17 -9.60 7.45
C ILE A 257 9.22 -10.13 8.53
N VAL A 258 9.36 -9.64 9.77
CA VAL A 258 8.43 -10.00 10.87
C VAL A 258 7.01 -9.55 10.54
N GLY A 259 6.84 -8.33 10.04
CA GLY A 259 5.54 -7.82 9.59
C GLY A 259 4.91 -8.70 8.51
N LEU A 260 5.70 -9.16 7.55
CA LEU A 260 5.23 -10.04 6.48
C LEU A 260 4.77 -11.40 7.01
N VAL A 261 5.56 -12.02 7.91
CA VAL A 261 5.18 -13.30 8.54
C VAL A 261 3.88 -13.14 9.32
N VAL A 262 3.73 -12.05 10.08
CA VAL A 262 2.51 -11.77 10.84
C VAL A 262 1.33 -11.55 9.91
N VAL A 263 1.51 -10.87 8.78
CA VAL A 263 0.45 -10.72 7.77
C VAL A 263 0.01 -12.09 7.23
N ILE A 264 0.94 -12.98 6.89
CA ILE A 264 0.61 -14.32 6.39
C ILE A 264 -0.19 -15.09 7.45
N VAL A 265 0.33 -15.17 8.67
CA VAL A 265 -0.32 -15.89 9.78
C VAL A 265 -1.67 -15.28 10.14
N ALA A 266 -1.78 -13.95 10.19
CA ALA A 266 -3.04 -13.28 10.49
C ALA A 266 -4.06 -13.46 9.36
N THR A 267 -3.61 -13.52 8.10
CA THR A 267 -4.49 -13.83 6.96
C THR A 267 -5.04 -15.25 7.07
N GLU A 268 -4.21 -16.24 7.40
CA GLU A 268 -4.63 -17.63 7.64
C GLU A 268 -5.69 -17.76 8.74
N LEU A 269 -5.61 -16.91 9.78
CA LEU A 269 -6.51 -16.98 10.92
C LEU A 269 -7.80 -16.18 10.74
N LEU A 270 -7.75 -15.05 10.02
CA LEU A 270 -8.86 -14.09 9.92
C LEU A 270 -9.63 -14.18 8.61
N VAL A 271 -9.07 -14.79 7.57
CA VAL A 271 -9.70 -14.92 6.26
C VAL A 271 -10.08 -16.38 6.03
N PRO A 272 -11.39 -16.71 6.04
CA PRO A 272 -11.89 -18.06 5.77
C PRO A 272 -11.81 -18.43 4.30
#